data_AF-A0A9Q0GAB7-F1
#
_entry.id   AF-A0A9Q0GAB7-F1
#
_cell.length_a   1.000
_cell.length_b   1.000
_cell.length_c   1.000
_cell.angle_alpha   90.00
_cell.angle_beta   90.00
_cell.angle_gamma   90.00
#
_symmetry.space_group_name_H-M   'P 1'
#
loop_
_entity.id
_entity.type
_entity.pdbx_description
1 polymer ?
#
loop_
_entity_poly.entity_id
_entity_poly.type
_entity_poly.pdbx_seq_one_letter_code
_entity_poly.pdbx_strand_id
1 'polypeptide(L)'
;MPAESVAWVHGAGKVKRLALPVGLIVGITAISGAFVAGNDAGHAYKTFPKMGDTWIPDDIFEMKPLIRNFFENTSTVQLDHRILATSTLASLGALWWFTRKVDMHPTIRSLIGSTVGMAGVQVTLGVSTLLSYVPVSLGSAHQAGALTLLTLMIMLNHTLRKPSLSLLKSLPQVAKTV
;
A
#
# COMPACT_ATOMS: atom_id res chain seq x y z
N MET A 1 -10.83 3.43 -31.23
CA MET A 1 -10.71 4.61 -32.13
C MET A 1 -9.74 5.63 -31.53
N PRO A 2 -9.14 6.55 -32.30
CA PRO A 2 -8.14 7.51 -31.76
C PRO A 2 -8.65 8.33 -30.57
N ALA A 3 -9.94 8.70 -30.54
CA ALA A 3 -10.57 9.39 -29.41
C ALA A 3 -10.58 8.58 -28.09
N GLU A 4 -10.77 7.26 -28.15
CA GLU A 4 -10.68 6.37 -26.98
C GLU A 4 -9.24 6.31 -26.44
N SER A 5 -8.25 6.34 -27.32
CA SER A 5 -6.84 6.31 -26.92
C SER A 5 -6.43 7.55 -26.14
N VAL A 6 -6.96 8.73 -26.51
CA VAL A 6 -6.67 10.00 -25.84
C VAL A 6 -7.42 10.11 -24.51
N ALA A 7 -8.66 9.62 -24.43
CA ALA A 7 -9.40 9.53 -23.17
C ALA A 7 -8.65 8.66 -22.14
N TRP A 8 -8.13 7.50 -22.55
CA TRP A 8 -7.35 6.62 -21.68
C TRP A 8 -6.05 7.25 -21.18
N VAL A 9 -5.34 8.03 -22.01
CA VAL A 9 -4.11 8.73 -21.60
C VAL A 9 -4.40 9.78 -20.52
N HIS A 10 -5.49 10.53 -20.65
CA HIS A 10 -5.91 11.50 -19.64
C HIS A 10 -6.36 10.82 -18.35
N GLY A 11 -7.12 9.72 -18.45
CA GLY A 11 -7.51 8.86 -17.33
C GLY A 11 -6.31 8.34 -16.56
N ALA A 12 -5.34 7.74 -17.25
CA ALA A 12 -4.10 7.22 -16.66
C ALA A 12 -3.29 8.31 -15.93
N GLY A 13 -3.25 9.53 -16.47
CA GLY A 13 -2.59 10.66 -15.81
C GLY A 13 -3.23 11.04 -14.46
N LYS A 14 -4.56 11.04 -14.38
CA LYS A 14 -5.30 11.28 -13.13
C LYS A 14 -5.05 10.16 -12.12
N VAL A 15 -5.16 8.90 -12.56
CA VAL A 15 -4.92 7.72 -11.71
C VAL A 15 -3.50 7.74 -11.16
N LYS A 16 -2.48 8.10 -11.96
CA LYS A 16 -1.09 8.18 -11.51
C LYS A 16 -0.89 9.13 -10.33
N ARG A 17 -1.54 10.30 -10.36
CA ARG A 17 -1.43 11.29 -9.28
C ARG A 17 -1.97 10.76 -7.95
N LEU A 18 -2.95 9.85 -8.00
CA LEU A 18 -3.47 9.17 -6.82
C LEU A 18 -2.62 7.95 -6.43
N ALA A 19 -2.20 7.15 -7.42
CA ALA A 19 -1.46 5.90 -7.20
C ALA A 19 -0.05 6.10 -6.63
N LEU A 20 0.63 7.21 -6.97
CA LEU A 20 2.00 7.47 -6.52
C LEU A 20 2.11 7.65 -4.99
N PRO A 21 1.36 8.58 -4.34
CA PRO A 21 1.40 8.72 -2.89
C PRO A 21 0.91 7.45 -2.16
N VAL A 22 -0.10 6.76 -2.70
CA VAL A 22 -0.55 5.48 -2.14
C VAL A 22 0.57 4.44 -2.16
N GLY A 23 1.36 4.39 -3.23
CA GLY A 23 2.53 3.52 -3.31
C GLY A 23 3.61 3.84 -2.29
N LEU A 24 3.81 5.11 -1.94
CA LEU A 24 4.72 5.50 -0.87
C LEU A 24 4.23 5.01 0.49
N ILE A 25 2.93 5.16 0.78
CA ILE A 25 2.33 4.68 2.04
C ILE A 25 2.45 3.16 2.15
N VAL A 26 2.20 2.40 1.07
CA VAL A 26 2.41 0.95 1.01
C VAL A 26 3.87 0.59 1.34
N GLY A 27 4.84 1.28 0.73
CA GLY A 27 6.26 1.07 0.99
C GLY A 27 6.66 1.36 2.44
N ILE A 28 6.19 2.48 2.99
CA ILE A 28 6.44 2.85 4.40
C ILE A 28 5.81 1.82 5.35
N THR A 29 4.61 1.34 5.04
CA THR A 29 3.94 0.29 5.83
C THR A 29 4.74 -1.01 5.82
N ALA A 30 5.25 -1.43 4.66
CA ALA A 30 6.10 -2.61 4.56
C ALA A 30 7.38 -2.47 5.40
N ILE A 31 8.01 -1.29 5.38
CA ILE A 31 9.18 -0.99 6.21
C ILE A 31 8.82 -1.03 7.71
N SER A 32 7.70 -0.42 8.12
CA SER A 32 7.25 -0.48 9.53
C SER A 32 7.00 -1.92 10.01
N GLY A 33 6.51 -2.81 9.13
CA GLY A 33 6.34 -4.23 9.45
C GLY A 33 7.68 -4.95 9.71
N ALA A 34 8.76 -4.53 9.05
CA ALA A 34 10.10 -5.05 9.35
C ALA A 34 10.58 -4.64 10.75
N PHE A 35 10.27 -3.41 11.20
CA PHE A 35 10.52 -2.98 12.57
C PHE A 35 9.70 -3.79 13.58
N VAL A 36 8.41 -4.04 13.31
CA VAL A 36 7.58 -4.91 14.17
C VAL A 36 8.20 -6.30 14.35
N ALA A 37 8.71 -6.89 13.28
CA ALA A 37 9.38 -8.18 13.34
C ALA A 37 10.71 -8.11 14.10
N GLY A 38 11.51 -7.05 13.89
CA GLY A 38 12.80 -6.86 14.57
C GLY A 38 12.67 -6.56 16.07
N ASN A 39 11.57 -5.94 16.50
CA ASN A 39 11.28 -5.61 17.89
C ASN A 39 10.46 -6.67 18.63
N ASP A 40 10.12 -7.79 17.97
CA ASP A 40 9.16 -8.77 18.47
C ASP A 40 7.82 -8.17 18.91
N ALA A 41 7.42 -7.04 18.30
CA ALA A 41 6.27 -6.26 18.74
C ALA A 41 4.92 -6.96 18.51
N GLY A 42 4.89 -7.89 17.56
CA GLY A 42 3.77 -8.81 17.36
C GLY A 42 3.55 -9.75 18.54
N HIS A 43 4.61 -10.15 19.25
CA HIS A 43 4.50 -11.03 20.43
C HIS A 43 4.03 -10.26 21.68
N ALA A 44 4.46 -9.00 21.81
CA ALA A 44 4.06 -8.12 22.91
C ALA A 44 2.56 -7.76 22.85
N TYR A 45 2.04 -7.46 21.65
CA TYR A 45 0.67 -6.98 21.45
C TYR A 45 -0.10 -7.83 20.44
N LYS A 46 -0.70 -8.91 20.93
CA LYS A 46 -1.37 -9.98 20.15
C LYS A 46 -2.87 -9.77 19.93
N THR A 47 -3.49 -8.81 20.60
CA THR A 47 -4.92 -8.51 20.44
C THR A 47 -5.16 -7.57 19.27
N PHE A 48 -6.37 -7.56 18.71
CA PHE A 48 -6.81 -6.59 17.70
C PHE A 48 -8.30 -6.32 17.90
N PRO A 49 -8.81 -5.08 17.74
CA PRO A 49 -8.10 -3.88 17.27
C PRO A 49 -7.28 -3.17 18.36
N LYS A 50 -7.61 -3.40 19.64
CA LYS A 50 -6.87 -2.88 20.79
C LYS A 50 -5.49 -3.52 20.98
N MET A 51 -4.64 -2.87 21.74
CA MET A 51 -3.31 -3.32 22.16
C MET A 51 -3.36 -3.69 23.65
N GLY A 52 -3.73 -4.92 23.96
CA GLY A 52 -4.18 -5.31 25.30
C GLY A 52 -5.55 -4.71 25.60
N ASP A 53 -5.68 -4.08 26.76
CA ASP A 53 -6.93 -3.44 27.21
C ASP A 53 -7.11 -2.02 26.67
N THR A 54 -6.03 -1.39 26.19
CA THR A 54 -5.98 -0.01 25.71
C THR A 54 -5.90 0.09 24.18
N TRP A 55 -6.24 1.25 23.65
CA TRP A 55 -6.06 1.54 22.21
C TRP A 55 -4.65 2.06 21.90
N ILE A 56 -4.11 2.84 22.83
CA ILE A 56 -2.78 3.43 22.79
C ILE A 56 -2.13 3.05 24.13
N PRO A 57 -1.04 2.30 24.14
CA PRO A 57 -0.27 2.04 25.37
C PRO A 57 0.30 3.31 25.97
N ASP A 58 0.45 3.35 27.30
CA ASP A 58 0.94 4.56 28.00
C ASP A 58 2.45 4.80 27.80
N ASP A 59 3.18 3.76 27.41
CA ASP A 59 4.64 3.74 27.31
C ASP A 59 5.20 4.25 25.97
N ILE A 60 4.35 4.73 25.05
CA ILE A 60 4.74 5.08 23.66
C ILE A 60 5.79 6.20 23.52
N PHE A 61 6.08 6.97 24.57
CA PHE A 61 7.09 8.02 24.54
C PHE A 61 8.09 7.94 25.69
N GLU A 62 8.25 6.76 26.31
CA GLU A 62 9.12 6.58 27.47
C GLU A 62 10.62 6.60 27.13
N MET A 63 11.01 6.19 25.92
CA MET A 63 12.43 6.17 25.53
C MET A 63 12.97 7.57 25.22
N LYS A 64 14.23 7.82 25.59
CA LYS A 64 14.98 9.04 25.26
C LYS A 64 16.21 8.72 24.38
N PRO A 65 16.52 9.56 23.38
CA PRO A 65 15.71 10.66 22.84
C PRO A 65 14.41 10.18 22.19
N LEU A 66 13.41 11.07 22.05
CA LEU A 66 12.05 10.74 21.59
C LEU A 66 12.02 9.94 20.28
N ILE A 67 12.94 10.21 19.36
CA ILE A 67 13.05 9.53 18.06
C ILE A 67 13.22 8.01 18.20
N ARG A 68 13.82 7.52 19.29
CA ARG A 68 14.00 6.09 19.53
C ARG A 68 12.68 5.36 19.70
N ASN A 69 11.62 6.03 20.14
CA ASN A 69 10.34 5.34 20.32
C ASN A 69 9.79 4.79 19.00
N PHE A 70 9.90 5.56 17.92
CA PHE A 70 9.39 5.18 16.59
C PHE A 70 10.13 3.98 15.95
N PHE A 71 11.29 3.58 16.48
CA PHE A 71 12.11 2.51 15.90
C PHE A 71 12.45 1.38 16.88
N GLU A 72 12.48 1.66 18.18
CA GLU A 72 12.97 0.74 19.22
C GLU A 72 11.95 0.51 20.34
N ASN A 73 10.94 1.36 20.51
CA ASN A 73 9.90 1.14 21.51
C ASN A 73 8.84 0.20 20.93
N THR A 74 8.77 -1.01 21.48
CA THR A 74 7.89 -2.08 21.02
C THR A 74 6.42 -1.65 20.91
N SER A 75 5.92 -0.87 21.87
CA SER A 75 4.55 -0.35 21.89
C SER A 75 4.31 0.67 20.78
N THR A 76 5.27 1.56 20.56
CA THR A 76 5.17 2.59 19.52
C THR A 76 5.28 1.99 18.13
N VAL A 77 6.27 1.12 17.91
CA VAL A 77 6.49 0.43 16.63
C VAL A 77 5.25 -0.37 16.21
N GLN A 78 4.62 -1.08 17.15
CA GLN A 78 3.39 -1.81 16.87
C GLN A 78 2.21 -0.88 16.57
N LEU A 79 2.05 0.19 17.34
CA LEU A 79 0.98 1.18 17.13
C LEU A 79 1.13 1.86 15.75
N ASP A 80 2.34 2.31 15.42
CA ASP A 80 2.67 2.93 14.15
C ASP A 80 2.34 2.00 12.98
N HIS A 81 2.75 0.73 13.07
CA HIS A 81 2.44 -0.25 12.04
C HIS A 81 0.93 -0.46 11.87
N ARG A 82 0.15 -0.51 12.96
CA ARG A 82 -1.32 -0.63 12.90
C ARG A 82 -1.96 0.59 12.24
N ILE A 83 -1.50 1.79 12.57
CA ILE A 83 -1.98 3.04 11.96
C ILE A 83 -1.63 3.09 10.47
N LEU A 84 -0.40 2.69 10.11
CA LEU A 84 0.05 2.63 8.71
C LEU A 84 -0.69 1.58 7.90
N ALA A 85 -0.93 0.39 8.46
CA ALA A 85 -1.68 -0.68 7.80
C ALA A 85 -3.15 -0.29 7.54
N THR A 86 -3.81 0.31 8.53
CA THR A 86 -5.19 0.82 8.37
C THR A 86 -5.26 1.98 7.38
N SER A 87 -4.31 2.91 7.43
CA SER A 87 -4.18 4.01 6.47
C SER A 87 -3.92 3.51 5.05
N THR A 88 -3.10 2.46 4.89
CA THR A 88 -2.85 1.81 3.60
C THR A 88 -4.11 1.20 3.02
N LEU A 89 -4.86 0.44 3.83
CA LEU A 89 -6.13 -0.17 3.39
C LEU A 89 -7.12 0.91 2.96
N ALA A 90 -7.30 1.96 3.76
CA ALA A 90 -8.18 3.07 3.45
C ALA A 90 -7.76 3.79 2.17
N SER A 91 -6.46 4.04 2.00
CA SER A 91 -5.90 4.72 0.82
C SER A 91 -6.08 3.89 -0.47
N LEU A 92 -5.90 2.58 -0.40
CA LEU A 92 -6.13 1.66 -1.52
C LEU A 92 -7.63 1.53 -1.86
N GLY A 93 -8.49 1.47 -0.84
CA GLY A 93 -9.94 1.50 -1.02
C GLY A 93 -10.41 2.81 -1.67
N ALA A 94 -9.86 3.94 -1.23
CA ALA A 94 -10.11 5.25 -1.82
C ALA A 94 -9.61 5.32 -3.28
N LEU A 95 -8.40 4.82 -3.56
CA LEU A 95 -7.86 4.74 -4.93
C LEU A 95 -8.83 3.98 -5.84
N TRP A 96 -9.29 2.79 -5.43
CA TRP A 96 -10.25 2.02 -6.21
C TRP A 96 -11.58 2.75 -6.37
N TRP A 97 -12.10 3.33 -5.29
CA TRP A 97 -13.37 4.05 -5.33
C TRP A 97 -13.35 5.24 -6.29
N PHE A 98 -12.30 6.08 -6.25
CA PHE A 98 -12.20 7.25 -7.12
C PHE A 98 -11.85 6.91 -8.57
N THR A 99 -11.31 5.73 -8.82
CA THR A 99 -10.90 5.31 -10.17
C THR A 99 -11.91 4.38 -10.86
N ARG A 100 -12.90 3.83 -10.15
CA ARG A 100 -13.90 2.89 -10.70
C ARG A 100 -14.73 3.40 -11.88
N LYS A 101 -14.89 4.72 -12.02
CA LYS A 101 -15.64 5.37 -13.11
C LYS A 101 -14.73 6.04 -14.16
N VAL A 102 -13.41 6.00 -13.97
CA VAL A 102 -12.46 6.58 -14.92
C VAL A 102 -12.30 5.59 -16.07
N ASP A 103 -12.45 6.08 -17.30
CA ASP A 103 -12.20 5.27 -18.49
C ASP A 103 -10.70 5.02 -18.63
N MET A 104 -10.32 3.74 -18.68
CA MET A 104 -8.94 3.29 -18.70
C MET A 104 -8.85 1.88 -19.28
N HIS A 105 -7.66 1.54 -19.77
CA HIS A 105 -7.38 0.22 -20.29
C HIS A 105 -7.70 -0.90 -19.25
N PRO A 106 -8.35 -2.01 -19.65
CA PRO A 106 -8.77 -3.08 -18.74
C PRO A 106 -7.65 -3.62 -17.84
N THR A 107 -6.41 -3.68 -18.34
CA THR A 107 -5.24 -4.10 -17.55
C THR A 107 -4.99 -3.22 -16.33
N ILE A 108 -5.15 -1.89 -16.45
CA ILE A 108 -4.96 -0.96 -15.33
C ILE A 108 -6.04 -1.20 -14.28
N ARG A 109 -7.28 -1.38 -14.73
CA ARG A 109 -8.42 -1.68 -13.84
C ARG A 109 -8.23 -3.00 -13.11
N SER A 110 -7.73 -4.03 -13.80
CA SER A 110 -7.36 -5.31 -13.21
C SER A 110 -6.26 -5.15 -12.16
N LEU A 111 -5.18 -4.43 -12.47
CA LEU A 111 -4.09 -4.17 -11.52
C LEU A 111 -4.56 -3.42 -10.26
N ILE A 112 -5.42 -2.42 -10.39
CA ILE A 112 -6.01 -1.73 -9.23
C ILE A 112 -6.82 -2.72 -8.38
N GLY A 113 -7.66 -3.53 -9.03
CA GLY A 113 -8.44 -4.58 -8.35
C GLY A 113 -7.57 -5.60 -7.62
N SER A 114 -6.53 -6.13 -8.27
CA SER A 114 -5.56 -7.05 -7.66
C SER A 114 -4.81 -6.43 -6.50
N THR A 115 -4.44 -5.15 -6.60
CA THR A 115 -3.74 -4.43 -5.52
C THR A 115 -4.64 -4.31 -4.29
N VAL A 116 -5.92 -3.94 -4.46
CA VAL A 116 -6.89 -3.88 -3.35
C VAL A 116 -7.17 -5.26 -2.77
N GLY A 117 -7.34 -6.27 -3.63
CA GLY A 117 -7.54 -7.66 -3.19
C GLY A 117 -6.37 -8.17 -2.34
N MET A 118 -5.13 -7.92 -2.79
CA MET A 118 -3.93 -8.28 -2.05
C MET A 118 -3.82 -7.51 -0.71
N ALA A 119 -4.26 -6.26 -0.65
CA ALA A 119 -4.32 -5.52 0.62
C ALA A 119 -5.32 -6.14 1.61
N GLY A 120 -6.46 -6.63 1.13
CA GLY A 120 -7.39 -7.42 1.95
C GLY A 120 -6.74 -8.70 2.50
N VAL A 121 -6.03 -9.44 1.64
CA VAL A 121 -5.24 -10.62 2.06
C VAL A 121 -4.20 -10.25 3.11
N GLN A 122 -3.52 -9.11 2.95
CA GLN A 122 -2.51 -8.62 3.90
C GLN A 122 -3.09 -8.34 5.29
N VAL A 123 -4.24 -7.67 5.36
CA VAL A 123 -4.91 -7.40 6.64
C VAL A 123 -5.31 -8.71 7.31
N THR A 124 -5.88 -9.66 6.55
CA THR A 124 -6.20 -11.00 7.07
C THR A 124 -4.96 -11.70 7.61
N LEU A 125 -3.88 -11.76 6.83
CA LEU A 125 -2.62 -12.38 7.25
C LEU A 125 -2.01 -11.71 8.48
N GLY A 126 -2.02 -10.39 8.55
CA GLY A 126 -1.48 -9.63 9.67
C GLY A 126 -2.26 -9.88 10.97
N VAL A 127 -3.59 -9.79 10.90
CA VAL A 127 -4.45 -10.09 12.06
C VAL A 127 -4.33 -11.55 12.49
N SER A 128 -4.33 -12.50 11.54
CA SER A 128 -4.11 -13.92 11.85
C SER A 128 -2.75 -14.17 12.48
N THR A 129 -1.70 -13.50 12.01
CA THR A 129 -0.35 -13.61 12.60
C THR A 129 -0.37 -13.18 14.07
N LEU A 130 -1.01 -12.06 14.41
CA LEU A 130 -1.11 -11.59 15.80
C LEU A 130 -1.93 -12.55 16.68
N LEU A 131 -3.13 -12.91 16.24
CA LEU A 131 -4.06 -13.74 17.02
C LEU A 131 -3.55 -15.17 17.22
N SER A 132 -2.72 -15.67 16.30
CA SER A 132 -2.09 -17.00 16.37
C SER A 132 -0.71 -16.99 17.03
N TYR A 133 -0.34 -15.92 17.74
CA TYR A 133 0.93 -15.82 18.48
C TYR A 133 2.17 -15.85 17.58
N VAL A 134 2.09 -15.16 16.43
CA VAL A 134 3.18 -14.91 15.47
C VAL A 134 3.89 -16.21 15.01
N PRO A 135 3.15 -17.20 14.49
CA PRO A 135 3.79 -18.40 13.97
C PRO A 135 4.61 -18.04 12.73
N VAL A 136 5.83 -18.59 12.62
CA VAL A 136 6.81 -18.24 11.57
C VAL A 136 6.22 -18.38 10.17
N SER A 137 5.36 -19.37 9.93
CA SER A 137 4.70 -19.57 8.63
C SER A 137 3.77 -18.41 8.26
N LEU A 138 2.93 -17.92 9.19
CA LEU A 138 2.05 -16.78 8.93
C LEU A 138 2.84 -15.47 8.85
N GLY A 139 3.83 -15.27 9.71
CA GLY A 139 4.72 -14.10 9.64
C GLY A 139 5.46 -14.02 8.30
N SER A 140 5.99 -15.15 7.81
CA SER A 140 6.66 -15.24 6.51
C SER A 140 5.68 -15.04 5.35
N ALA A 141 4.48 -15.63 5.42
CA ALA A 141 3.44 -15.42 4.42
C ALA A 141 2.98 -13.94 4.36
N HIS A 142 2.86 -13.30 5.53
CA HIS A 142 2.54 -11.88 5.63
C HIS A 142 3.62 -11.02 4.96
N GLN A 143 4.91 -11.24 5.27
CA GLN A 143 6.03 -10.55 4.64
C GLN A 143 6.09 -10.77 3.12
N ALA A 144 5.93 -12.00 2.66
CA ALA A 144 5.89 -12.33 1.22
C ALA A 144 4.73 -11.61 0.50
N GLY A 145 3.56 -11.55 1.15
CA GLY A 145 2.43 -10.83 0.61
C GLY A 145 2.61 -9.30 0.64
N ALA A 146 3.36 -8.75 1.60
CA ALA A 146 3.71 -7.32 1.61
C ALA A 146 4.60 -6.98 0.40
N LEU A 147 5.57 -7.84 0.08
CA LEU A 147 6.39 -7.72 -1.13
C LEU A 147 5.54 -7.83 -2.41
N THR A 148 4.56 -8.73 -2.43
CA THR A 148 3.62 -8.86 -3.57
C THR A 148 2.78 -7.60 -3.73
N LEU A 149 2.23 -7.05 -2.64
CA LEU A 149 1.46 -5.81 -2.67
C LEU A 149 2.31 -4.62 -3.17
N LEU A 150 3.54 -4.49 -2.68
CA LEU A 150 4.48 -3.46 -3.14
C LEU A 150 4.79 -3.63 -4.64
N THR A 151 4.99 -4.87 -5.09
CA THR A 151 5.24 -5.18 -6.51
C THR A 151 4.06 -4.78 -7.39
N LEU A 152 2.83 -5.13 -7.01
CA LEU A 152 1.61 -4.72 -7.74
C LEU A 152 1.50 -3.19 -7.82
N MET A 153 1.85 -2.50 -6.75
CA MET A 153 1.82 -1.04 -6.68
C MET A 153 2.89 -0.37 -7.55
N ILE A 154 4.09 -0.96 -7.62
CA ILE A 154 5.17 -0.54 -8.54
C ILE A 154 4.73 -0.78 -9.99
N MET A 155 4.18 -1.95 -10.30
CA MET A 155 3.67 -2.30 -11.63
C MET A 155 2.57 -1.31 -12.07
N LEU A 156 1.61 -1.03 -11.20
CA LEU A 156 0.54 -0.06 -11.47
C LEU A 156 1.12 1.33 -11.78
N ASN A 157 2.04 1.84 -10.96
CA ASN A 157 2.70 3.12 -11.22
C ASN A 157 3.54 3.13 -12.49
N HIS A 158 4.14 1.99 -12.86
CA HIS A 158 4.89 1.84 -14.10
C HIS A 158 3.97 1.88 -15.33
N THR A 159 2.88 1.11 -15.33
CA THR A 159 1.89 1.06 -16.43
C THR A 159 1.18 2.41 -16.63
N LEU A 160 1.06 3.22 -15.56
CA LEU A 160 0.47 4.56 -15.63
C LEU A 160 1.44 5.63 -16.15
N ARG A 161 2.70 5.29 -16.51
CA ARG A 161 3.64 6.26 -17.09
C ARG A 161 3.15 6.72 -18.46
N LYS A 162 3.14 8.05 -18.66
CA LYS A 162 2.84 8.63 -19.97
C LYS A 162 3.90 8.18 -20.98
N PRO A 163 3.52 7.90 -22.24
CA PRO A 163 4.48 7.68 -23.31
C PRO A 163 5.43 8.87 -23.44
N SER A 164 6.70 8.59 -23.80
CA SER A 164 7.69 9.65 -24.04
C SER A 164 7.18 10.63 -25.09
N LEU A 165 7.47 11.93 -24.91
CA LEU A 165 7.18 12.97 -25.90
C LEU A 165 7.80 12.65 -27.26
N SER A 166 8.94 11.94 -27.31
CA SER A 166 9.56 11.48 -28.56
C SER A 166 8.68 10.46 -29.28
N LEU A 167 8.08 9.54 -28.54
CA LEU A 167 7.17 8.49 -29.04
C LEU A 167 5.85 9.10 -29.52
N LEU A 168 5.33 10.08 -28.80
CA LEU A 168 4.15 10.85 -29.24
C LEU A 168 4.44 11.67 -30.50
N LYS A 169 5.66 12.23 -30.61
CA LYS A 169 6.10 12.97 -31.80
C LYS A 169 6.34 12.07 -33.02
N SER A 170 6.68 10.78 -32.85
CA SER A 170 6.82 9.82 -33.95
C SER A 170 5.49 9.24 -34.44
N LEU A 171 4.38 9.46 -33.74
CA LEU A 171 3.07 9.02 -34.22
C LEU A 171 2.66 9.81 -35.49
N PRO A 172 2.05 9.13 -36.49
CA PRO A 172 1.50 9.78 -37.69
C PRO A 172 0.56 10.91 -37.30
N GLN A 173 0.52 11.99 -38.10
CA GLN A 173 -0.24 13.22 -37.81
C GLN A 173 -1.74 12.98 -37.55
N VAL A 174 -2.32 11.93 -38.15
CA VAL A 174 -3.71 11.47 -37.93
C VAL A 174 -3.98 11.07 -36.48
N ALA A 175 -2.95 10.68 -35.71
CA ALA A 175 -3.04 10.33 -34.30
C ALA A 175 -2.76 11.52 -33.34
N LYS A 176 -2.37 12.70 -33.86
CA LYS A 176 -2.06 13.91 -33.06
C LYS A 176 -3.21 14.91 -33.00
N THR A 177 -4.18 14.82 -33.90
CA THR A 177 -5.33 15.73 -34.02
C THR A 177 -6.64 15.17 -33.48
N VAL A 178 -6.60 14.03 -32.79
CA VAL A 178 -7.77 13.40 -32.13
C VAL A 178 -7.49 13.23 -30.66
#